data_AF-A0A2V8XEZ1-F1
#
_entry.id   AF-A0A2V8XEZ1-F1
#
_cell.length_a   1.000
_cell.length_b   1.000
_cell.length_c   1.000
_cell.angle_alpha   90.00
_cell.angle_beta   90.00
_cell.angle_gamma   90.00
#
_symmetry.space_group_name_H-M   'P 1'
#
loop_
_entity.id
_entity.type
_entity.pdbx_description
1 polymer ?
#
loop_
_entity_poly.entity_id
_entity_poly.type
_entity_poly.pdbx_seq_one_letter_code
_entity_poly.pdbx_strand_id
1 'polypeptide(L)'
;MKLVNRYVMFLIAAAFVAAGITFFSAPAGAQDEGWQIVRAEYGTKNQHNDVTDIVKDLVGRGGVNGRVAVNNQTMGGDPAVGADKHLRIFARNRKHEEREFDYKEGSFVEVRAFNVRPDDFDDRPANYGAQYQDDSNGIRIVRAYYGVQGRTVNVTELLRSRVRDGALNFVVTNSALGGDPAVGADKVLIVVYRYQGTETATAVREGNTLTLP
;
A
#
# COMPACT_ATOMS: atom_id res chain seq x y z
N MET A 1 -64.24 -16.77 15.66
CA MET A 1 -63.12 -17.73 15.47
C MET A 1 -62.38 -17.36 14.19
N LYS A 2 -61.04 -17.32 14.29
CA LYS A 2 -60.02 -17.32 13.21
C LYS A 2 -59.52 -15.96 12.66
N LEU A 3 -58.54 -15.47 13.41
CA LEU A 3 -57.21 -14.99 13.00
C LEU A 3 -57.07 -13.94 11.88
N VAL A 4 -56.67 -12.76 12.33
CA VAL A 4 -55.95 -11.71 11.62
C VAL A 4 -54.57 -12.23 11.21
N ASN A 5 -54.24 -12.26 9.92
CA ASN A 5 -52.89 -12.49 9.43
C ASN A 5 -52.19 -11.15 9.15
N ARG A 6 -51.20 -10.84 9.99
CA ARG A 6 -50.20 -9.79 9.80
C ARG A 6 -49.23 -10.21 8.69
N TYR A 7 -49.23 -9.50 7.57
CA TYR A 7 -48.04 -9.43 6.71
C TYR A 7 -47.25 -8.18 7.10
N VAL A 8 -46.21 -8.40 7.90
CA VAL A 8 -45.15 -7.43 8.12
C VAL A 8 -44.30 -7.44 6.86
N MET A 9 -44.49 -6.45 5.99
CA MET A 9 -43.61 -6.23 4.85
C MET A 9 -42.62 -5.12 5.22
N PHE A 10 -41.36 -5.52 5.39
CA PHE A 10 -40.22 -4.63 5.59
C PHE A 10 -40.02 -3.76 4.35
N LEU A 11 -40.31 -2.46 4.47
CA LEU A 11 -39.83 -1.47 3.51
C LEU A 11 -38.41 -1.06 3.93
N ILE A 12 -37.41 -1.75 3.37
CA ILE A 12 -36.04 -1.23 3.33
C ILE A 12 -36.00 -0.17 2.24
N ALA A 13 -36.19 1.09 2.62
CA ALA A 13 -35.89 2.21 1.75
C ALA A 13 -34.36 2.34 1.61
N ALA A 14 -33.80 1.70 0.59
CA ALA A 14 -32.43 1.94 0.15
C ALA A 14 -32.40 3.25 -0.64
N ALA A 15 -32.12 4.37 0.05
CA ALA A 15 -31.80 5.63 -0.60
C ALA A 15 -30.33 5.62 -1.03
N PHE A 16 -30.07 5.20 -2.27
CA PHE A 16 -28.80 5.50 -2.94
C PHE A 16 -28.78 7.00 -3.28
N VAL A 17 -28.17 7.81 -2.40
CA VAL A 17 -27.81 9.18 -2.76
C VAL A 17 -26.39 9.16 -3.31
N ALA A 18 -26.28 9.24 -4.63
CA ALA A 18 -25.07 9.69 -5.30
C ALA A 18 -24.88 11.18 -4.98
N ALA A 19 -24.16 11.48 -3.91
CA ALA A 19 -23.78 12.85 -3.58
C ALA A 19 -22.47 13.18 -4.29
N GLY A 20 -22.58 14.09 -5.27
CA GLY A 20 -21.42 14.78 -5.84
C GLY A 20 -20.62 15.49 -4.75
N ILE A 21 -19.30 15.57 -4.97
CA ILE A 21 -18.37 16.22 -4.06
C ILE A 21 -18.78 17.68 -3.91
N THR A 22 -19.34 18.05 -2.75
CA THR A 22 -19.54 19.44 -2.35
C THR A 22 -18.36 19.85 -1.49
N PHE A 23 -17.58 20.83 -1.95
CA PHE A 23 -16.50 21.43 -1.18
C PHE A 23 -17.10 22.39 -0.15
N PHE A 24 -17.33 21.93 1.08
CA PHE A 24 -17.51 22.83 2.22
C PHE A 24 -16.14 23.31 2.70
N SER A 25 -15.93 24.63 2.66
CA SER A 25 -14.77 25.26 3.30
C SER A 25 -14.98 25.26 4.81
N ALA A 26 -14.33 24.35 5.52
CA ALA A 26 -14.32 24.31 6.98
C ALA A 26 -13.38 25.40 7.56
N PRO A 27 -13.70 25.97 8.74
CA PRO A 27 -12.89 27.01 9.35
C PRO A 27 -11.52 26.46 9.76
N ALA A 28 -10.51 27.32 9.66
CA ALA A 28 -9.13 27.04 10.05
C ALA A 28 -9.05 26.72 11.56
N GLY A 29 -9.01 25.44 11.89
CA GLY A 29 -8.94 24.95 13.27
C GLY A 29 -9.13 23.44 13.39
N ALA A 30 -8.41 22.64 12.59
CA ALA A 30 -8.23 21.19 12.78
C ALA A 30 -7.21 20.64 11.75
N GLN A 31 -5.95 21.06 11.83
CA GLN A 31 -4.86 20.44 11.07
C GLN A 31 -4.06 19.51 11.99
N ASP A 32 -4.62 18.36 12.42
CA ASP A 32 -3.82 17.22 12.94
C ASP A 32 -4.63 15.92 13.18
N GLU A 33 -5.47 15.47 12.24
CA GLU A 33 -6.20 14.19 12.40
C GLU A 33 -6.26 13.39 11.08
N GLY A 34 -5.13 12.84 10.65
CA GLY A 34 -5.09 11.89 9.54
C GLY A 34 -5.85 10.59 9.84
N TRP A 35 -6.21 9.84 8.80
CA TRP A 35 -6.91 8.55 8.95
C TRP A 35 -5.94 7.42 9.30
N GLN A 36 -6.23 6.65 10.36
CA GLN A 36 -5.45 5.46 10.69
C GLN A 36 -6.01 4.25 9.92
N ILE A 37 -5.16 3.62 9.10
CA ILE A 37 -5.54 2.41 8.36
C ILE A 37 -5.78 1.27 9.34
N VAL A 38 -7.00 0.71 9.32
CA VAL A 38 -7.37 -0.46 10.11
C VAL A 38 -7.21 -1.72 9.25
N ARG A 39 -7.78 -1.71 8.05
CA ARG A 39 -7.82 -2.84 7.10
C ARG A 39 -7.72 -2.31 5.67
N ALA A 40 -7.10 -3.07 4.78
CA ALA A 40 -7.14 -2.80 3.35
C ALA A 40 -7.30 -4.08 2.54
N GLU A 41 -8.11 -4.01 1.49
CA GLU A 41 -8.42 -5.13 0.59
C GLU A 41 -8.24 -4.71 -0.86
N TYR A 42 -7.57 -5.55 -1.65
CA TYR A 42 -7.42 -5.32 -3.08
C TYR A 42 -8.05 -6.45 -3.88
N GLY A 43 -8.91 -6.12 -4.84
CA GLY A 43 -9.53 -7.07 -5.75
C GLY A 43 -10.94 -6.66 -6.15
N THR A 44 -11.80 -7.66 -6.34
CA THR A 44 -13.23 -7.49 -6.62
C THR A 44 -14.05 -7.68 -5.35
N LYS A 45 -15.36 -7.43 -5.44
CA LYS A 45 -16.31 -7.66 -4.33
C LYS A 45 -16.26 -9.10 -3.78
N ASN A 46 -16.09 -10.09 -4.65
CA ASN A 46 -16.16 -11.51 -4.28
C ASN A 46 -14.79 -12.19 -4.15
N GLN A 47 -13.72 -11.55 -4.61
CA GLN A 47 -12.37 -12.10 -4.62
C GLN A 47 -11.37 -10.98 -4.37
N HIS A 48 -10.74 -10.99 -3.20
CA HIS A 48 -9.80 -9.96 -2.78
C HIS A 48 -8.68 -10.55 -1.93
N ASN A 49 -7.52 -9.92 -1.98
CA ASN A 49 -6.41 -10.17 -1.08
C ASN A 49 -6.43 -9.15 0.06
N ASP A 50 -6.10 -9.60 1.27
CA ASP A 50 -5.74 -8.69 2.35
C ASP A 50 -4.38 -8.06 2.02
N VAL A 51 -4.37 -6.72 1.93
CA VAL A 51 -3.20 -5.90 1.65
C VAL A 51 -2.96 -4.88 2.75
N THR A 52 -3.57 -5.06 3.92
CA THR A 52 -3.51 -4.14 5.07
C THR A 52 -2.08 -3.74 5.39
N ASP A 53 -1.18 -4.71 5.49
CA ASP A 53 0.19 -4.46 5.91
C ASP A 53 1.04 -3.84 4.80
N ILE A 54 0.77 -4.22 3.54
CA ILE A 54 1.41 -3.62 2.37
C ILE A 54 1.07 -2.13 2.29
N VAL A 55 -0.22 -1.80 2.42
CA VAL A 55 -0.68 -0.41 2.34
C VAL A 55 -0.20 0.39 3.54
N LYS A 56 -0.24 -0.17 4.76
CA LYS A 56 0.33 0.49 5.95
C LYS A 56 1.81 0.81 5.77
N ASP A 57 2.60 -0.13 5.27
CA ASP A 57 4.04 0.08 5.10
C ASP A 57 4.35 1.07 3.97
N LEU A 58 3.68 0.95 2.82
CA LEU A 58 3.85 1.90 1.71
C LEU A 58 3.46 3.33 2.10
N VAL A 59 2.33 3.50 2.80
CA VAL A 59 1.85 4.80 3.29
C VAL A 59 2.75 5.32 4.41
N GLY A 60 3.10 4.49 5.38
CA GLY A 60 3.97 4.84 6.50
C GLY A 60 5.33 5.36 6.03
N ARG A 61 5.88 4.80 4.96
CA ARG A 61 7.16 5.22 4.37
C ARG A 61 7.03 6.31 3.32
N GLY A 62 5.92 7.05 3.28
CA GLY A 62 5.76 8.20 2.39
C GLY A 62 5.38 7.88 0.94
N GLY A 63 5.21 6.61 0.56
CA GLY A 63 4.97 6.20 -0.84
C GLY A 63 6.04 6.73 -1.81
N VAL A 64 5.78 6.70 -3.10
CA VAL A 64 6.63 7.36 -4.11
C VAL A 64 6.12 8.77 -4.33
N ASN A 65 6.94 9.78 -4.00
CA ASN A 65 6.56 11.19 -4.08
C ASN A 65 5.23 11.52 -3.36
N GLY A 66 4.98 10.93 -2.18
CA GLY A 66 3.76 11.16 -1.40
C GLY A 66 2.53 10.39 -1.88
N ARG A 67 2.70 9.42 -2.79
CA ARG A 67 1.61 8.65 -3.40
C ARG A 67 1.91 7.16 -3.41
N VAL A 68 0.86 6.35 -3.31
CA VAL A 68 0.93 4.91 -3.56
C VAL A 68 0.07 4.61 -4.78
N ALA A 69 0.68 4.09 -5.85
CA ALA A 69 -0.08 3.62 -7.01
C ALA A 69 -0.97 2.44 -6.60
N VAL A 70 -2.14 2.32 -7.20
CA VAL A 70 -3.06 1.20 -6.98
C VAL A 70 -2.97 0.25 -8.17
N ASN A 71 -2.12 -0.77 -8.07
CA ASN A 71 -1.98 -1.80 -9.10
C ASN A 71 -1.45 -3.12 -8.52
N ASN A 72 -1.47 -4.17 -9.32
CA ASN A 72 -0.97 -5.50 -8.97
C ASN A 72 0.47 -5.51 -8.39
N GLN A 73 1.37 -4.66 -8.90
CA GLN A 73 2.77 -4.62 -8.46
C GLN A 73 2.88 -4.07 -7.03
N THR A 74 2.12 -3.01 -6.72
CA THR A 74 2.10 -2.40 -5.38
C THR A 74 1.21 -3.12 -4.37
N MET A 75 0.29 -3.98 -4.82
CA MET A 75 -0.70 -4.66 -3.98
C MET A 75 -0.36 -6.13 -3.69
N GLY A 76 0.86 -6.55 -4.01
CA GLY A 76 1.34 -7.90 -3.70
C GLY A 76 0.81 -8.99 -4.63
N GLY A 77 0.37 -8.64 -5.84
CA GLY A 77 -0.10 -9.55 -6.88
C GLY A 77 -1.50 -9.26 -7.40
N ASP A 78 -1.91 -10.01 -8.43
CA ASP A 78 -3.26 -9.93 -9.01
C ASP A 78 -4.22 -10.91 -8.32
N PRO A 79 -5.21 -10.44 -7.54
CA PRO A 79 -6.23 -11.29 -6.93
C PRO A 79 -7.26 -11.82 -7.93
N ALA A 80 -7.47 -11.14 -9.07
CA ALA A 80 -8.57 -11.42 -10.00
C ALA A 80 -8.17 -10.97 -11.42
N VAL A 81 -7.50 -11.87 -12.14
CA VAL A 81 -6.95 -11.59 -13.48
C VAL A 81 -8.05 -11.22 -14.47
N GLY A 82 -7.86 -10.11 -15.17
CA GLY A 82 -8.78 -9.61 -16.20
C GLY A 82 -10.04 -8.94 -15.66
N ALA A 83 -10.19 -8.79 -14.34
CA ALA A 83 -11.30 -8.08 -13.72
C ALA A 83 -10.90 -6.67 -13.28
N ASP A 84 -11.91 -5.78 -13.23
CA ASP A 84 -11.78 -4.45 -12.62
C ASP A 84 -11.58 -4.60 -11.11
N LYS A 85 -10.42 -4.19 -10.63
CA LYS A 85 -10.04 -4.28 -9.22
C LYS A 85 -10.06 -2.92 -8.55
N HIS A 86 -10.33 -2.95 -7.25
CA HIS A 86 -10.36 -1.78 -6.39
C HIS A 86 -9.58 -2.07 -5.11
N LEU A 87 -8.92 -1.04 -4.61
CA LEU A 87 -8.38 -1.00 -3.26
C LEU A 87 -9.40 -0.34 -2.34
N ARG A 88 -9.89 -1.09 -1.36
CA ARG A 88 -10.76 -0.59 -0.29
C ARG A 88 -9.95 -0.46 0.99
N ILE A 89 -9.93 0.74 1.58
CA ILE A 89 -9.24 1.02 2.85
C ILE A 89 -10.28 1.40 3.89
N PHE A 90 -10.35 0.61 4.95
CA PHE A 90 -11.13 0.93 6.15
C PHE A 90 -10.20 1.62 7.13
N ALA A 91 -10.56 2.84 7.51
CA ALA A 91 -9.76 3.66 8.40
C ALA A 91 -10.59 4.26 9.52
N ARG A 92 -9.90 4.65 10.60
CA ARG A 92 -10.50 5.25 11.79
C ARG A 92 -9.72 6.49 12.20
N ASN A 93 -10.39 7.51 12.72
CA ASN A 93 -9.74 8.68 13.29
C ASN A 93 -9.70 8.63 14.84
N ARG A 94 -9.10 9.65 15.47
CA ARG A 94 -8.98 9.75 16.94
C ARG A 94 -10.34 9.83 17.66
N LYS A 95 -11.39 10.26 16.96
CA LYS A 95 -12.78 10.33 17.47
C LYS A 95 -13.54 9.02 17.34
N HIS A 96 -12.85 7.95 16.92
CA HIS A 96 -13.43 6.64 16.62
C HIS A 96 -14.42 6.63 15.45
N GLU A 97 -14.45 7.68 14.62
CA GLU A 97 -15.23 7.68 13.39
C GLU A 97 -14.55 6.78 12.37
N GLU A 98 -15.34 5.96 11.70
CA GLU A 98 -14.86 5.04 10.66
C GLU A 98 -15.20 5.56 9.27
N ARG A 99 -14.28 5.34 8.33
CA ARG A 99 -14.47 5.71 6.93
C ARG A 99 -13.87 4.65 6.01
N GLU A 100 -14.61 4.35 4.95
CA GLU A 100 -14.13 3.57 3.81
C GLU A 100 -13.64 4.50 2.70
N PHE A 101 -12.49 4.16 2.13
CA PHE A 101 -11.96 4.77 0.92
C PHE A 101 -11.89 3.71 -0.17
N ASP A 102 -12.41 4.01 -1.36
CA ASP A 102 -12.38 3.13 -2.52
C ASP A 102 -11.55 3.78 -3.64
N TYR A 103 -10.54 3.05 -4.11
CA TYR A 103 -9.64 3.48 -5.17
C TYR A 103 -9.63 2.45 -6.30
N LYS A 104 -9.92 2.90 -7.52
CA LYS A 104 -9.81 2.04 -8.72
C LYS A 104 -8.37 1.63 -8.99
N GLU A 105 -8.17 0.45 -9.56
CA GLU A 105 -6.89 0.10 -10.19
C GLU A 105 -6.48 1.18 -11.22
N GLY A 106 -5.19 1.53 -11.22
CA GLY A 106 -4.63 2.64 -12.00
C GLY A 106 -4.69 4.01 -11.32
N SER A 107 -5.39 4.15 -10.19
CA SER A 107 -5.42 5.40 -9.42
C SER A 107 -4.30 5.50 -8.37
N PHE A 108 -4.34 6.54 -7.54
CA PHE A 108 -3.34 6.80 -6.50
C PHE A 108 -3.99 7.04 -5.15
N VAL A 109 -3.39 6.46 -4.10
CA VAL A 109 -3.64 6.81 -2.71
C VAL A 109 -2.71 7.97 -2.34
N GLU A 110 -3.27 9.06 -1.84
CA GLU A 110 -2.52 10.21 -1.35
C GLU A 110 -2.09 9.95 0.11
N VAL A 111 -0.78 9.84 0.35
CA VAL A 111 -0.24 9.43 1.66
C VAL A 111 -0.66 10.38 2.78
N ARG A 112 -0.68 11.68 2.50
CA ARG A 112 -1.11 12.75 3.42
C ARG A 112 -2.56 12.62 3.93
N ALA A 113 -3.40 11.79 3.30
CA ALA A 113 -4.74 11.52 3.80
C ALA A 113 -4.71 10.65 5.08
N PHE A 114 -3.63 9.88 5.28
CA PHE A 114 -3.49 8.94 6.37
C PHE A 114 -2.54 9.48 7.43
N ASN A 115 -2.78 9.11 8.68
CA ASN A 115 -1.89 9.48 9.77
C ASN A 115 -0.60 8.66 9.68
N VAL A 116 0.43 9.28 9.11
CA VAL A 116 1.80 8.77 9.10
C VAL A 116 2.54 9.45 10.24
N ARG A 117 3.19 8.68 11.11
CA ARG A 117 3.98 9.31 12.17
C ARG A 117 5.24 9.91 11.54
N PRO A 118 5.65 11.14 11.88
CA PRO A 118 6.82 11.80 11.26
C PRO A 118 8.12 10.99 11.38
N ASP A 119 8.26 10.19 12.44
CA ASP A 119 9.36 9.25 12.68
C ASP A 119 9.48 8.14 11.60
N ASP A 120 8.40 7.84 10.87
CA ASP A 120 8.42 6.88 9.74
C ASP A 120 8.88 7.53 8.40
N PHE A 121 8.90 8.86 8.32
CA PHE A 121 9.40 9.61 7.14
C PHE A 121 10.93 9.70 7.10
N ASP A 122 11.60 9.57 8.25
CA ASP A 122 13.01 9.91 8.45
C ASP A 122 14.00 8.77 8.15
N ASP A 123 13.52 7.65 7.61
CA ASP A 123 14.39 6.63 6.98
C ASP A 123 15.08 7.13 5.69
N ARG A 124 14.83 8.39 5.29
CA ARG A 124 15.42 9.05 4.12
C ARG A 124 16.86 9.46 4.48
N PRO A 125 17.91 8.75 4.02
CA PRO A 125 19.27 9.15 4.32
C PRO A 125 19.52 10.49 3.63
N ALA A 126 19.80 11.54 4.41
CA ALA A 126 19.98 12.92 3.95
C ALA A 126 21.24 13.12 3.07
N ASN A 127 21.91 12.05 2.65
CA ASN A 127 23.18 12.11 1.95
C ASN A 127 23.21 11.20 0.71
N TYR A 128 22.35 11.50 -0.26
CA TYR A 128 22.56 11.08 -1.66
C TYR A 128 23.02 12.27 -2.49
N GLY A 129 24.05 12.97 -2.00
CA GLY A 129 24.79 13.99 -2.75
C GLY A 129 26.06 13.45 -3.42
N ALA A 130 26.28 12.13 -3.41
CA ALA A 130 27.38 11.53 -4.16
C ALA A 130 27.00 11.42 -5.63
N GLN A 131 27.77 12.12 -6.47
CA GLN A 131 27.79 12.02 -7.93
C GLN A 131 27.86 10.54 -8.34
N TYR A 132 26.74 9.98 -8.78
CA TYR A 132 26.74 8.71 -9.51
C TYR A 132 26.52 9.05 -10.97
N GLN A 133 27.55 8.76 -11.76
CA GLN A 133 27.55 8.90 -13.20
C GLN A 133 26.34 8.18 -13.80
N ASP A 134 25.89 8.78 -14.89
CA ASP A 134 24.68 8.52 -15.64
C ASP A 134 24.67 7.11 -16.25
N ASP A 135 24.40 6.07 -15.44
CA ASP A 135 24.05 4.74 -15.95
C ASP A 135 22.56 4.73 -16.33
N SER A 136 22.25 5.45 -17.42
CA SER A 136 20.90 5.62 -17.98
C SER A 136 20.21 4.31 -18.42
N ASN A 137 20.83 3.13 -18.25
CA ASN A 137 20.35 1.86 -18.81
C ASN A 137 20.01 0.76 -17.78
N GLY A 138 20.07 1.01 -16.47
CA GLY A 138 19.82 -0.04 -15.46
C GLY A 138 18.88 0.37 -14.32
N ILE A 139 18.37 -0.63 -13.58
CA ILE A 139 17.63 -0.37 -12.34
C ILE A 139 18.53 0.21 -11.24
N ARG A 140 17.97 1.16 -10.49
CA ARG A 140 18.56 1.66 -9.25
C ARG A 140 17.62 1.44 -8.07
N ILE A 141 18.04 0.64 -7.09
CA ILE A 141 17.29 0.46 -5.84
C ILE A 141 17.41 1.72 -4.99
N VAL A 142 16.28 2.39 -4.72
CA VAL A 142 16.20 3.58 -3.87
C VAL A 142 16.14 3.16 -2.41
N ARG A 143 15.21 2.27 -2.07
CA ARG A 143 15.01 1.71 -0.73
C ARG A 143 14.30 0.37 -0.82
N ALA A 144 14.59 -0.52 0.12
CA ALA A 144 13.92 -1.80 0.22
C ALA A 144 13.80 -2.27 1.67
N TYR A 145 12.64 -2.82 2.00
CA TYR A 145 12.31 -3.27 3.35
C TYR A 145 11.65 -4.64 3.30
N TYR A 146 12.05 -5.51 4.21
CA TYR A 146 11.48 -6.84 4.33
C TYR A 146 10.86 -7.03 5.71
N GLY A 147 9.62 -7.49 5.77
CA GLY A 147 8.92 -7.77 7.02
C GLY A 147 7.44 -7.42 6.93
N VAL A 148 6.86 -7.03 8.07
CA VAL A 148 5.42 -6.72 8.18
C VAL A 148 5.13 -5.88 9.42
N GLN A 149 4.11 -5.01 9.39
CA GLN A 149 3.62 -4.22 10.55
C GLN A 149 4.71 -3.54 11.39
N GLY A 150 5.70 -2.91 10.74
CA GLY A 150 6.81 -2.23 11.42
C GLY A 150 7.91 -3.16 11.95
N ARG A 151 7.68 -4.48 12.01
CA ARG A 151 8.74 -5.49 12.23
C ARG A 151 9.43 -5.76 10.90
N THR A 152 10.26 -4.81 10.50
CA THR A 152 10.93 -4.82 9.20
C THR A 152 12.43 -4.67 9.35
N VAL A 153 13.17 -5.17 8.37
CA VAL A 153 14.61 -4.94 8.20
C VAL A 153 14.86 -4.20 6.89
N ASN A 154 15.78 -3.23 6.94
CA ASN A 154 16.22 -2.52 5.74
C ASN A 154 17.18 -3.43 4.94
N VAL A 155 16.79 -3.78 3.72
CA VAL A 155 17.55 -4.65 2.81
C VAL A 155 18.05 -3.89 1.58
N THR A 156 18.09 -2.56 1.63
CA THR A 156 18.46 -1.70 0.50
C THR A 156 19.84 -2.03 -0.04
N GLU A 157 20.87 -2.06 0.80
CA GLU A 157 22.24 -2.37 0.38
C GLU A 157 22.41 -3.81 -0.08
N LEU A 158 21.68 -4.74 0.56
CA LEU A 158 21.66 -6.14 0.15
C LEU A 158 21.15 -6.27 -1.30
N LEU A 159 20.02 -5.64 -1.62
CA LEU A 159 19.46 -5.69 -2.98
C LEU A 159 20.37 -4.98 -3.99
N ARG A 160 20.97 -3.83 -3.63
CA ARG A 160 21.96 -3.15 -4.49
C ARG A 160 23.14 -4.06 -4.83
N SER A 161 23.67 -4.77 -3.83
CA SER A 161 24.78 -5.70 -4.01
C SER A 161 24.43 -6.91 -4.89
N ARG A 162 23.14 -7.14 -5.19
CA ARG A 162 22.64 -8.24 -6.03
C ARG A 162 22.22 -7.82 -7.42
N VAL A 163 22.13 -6.52 -7.71
CA VAL A 163 21.88 -6.07 -9.08
C VAL A 163 23.05 -6.54 -9.95
N ARG A 164 22.73 -7.25 -11.03
CA ARG A 164 23.70 -7.76 -12.01
C ARG A 164 23.17 -7.40 -13.39
N ASP A 165 24.04 -6.83 -14.23
CA ASP A 165 23.71 -6.46 -15.61
C ASP A 165 22.44 -5.59 -15.72
N GLY A 166 22.20 -4.73 -14.73
CA GLY A 166 21.06 -3.82 -14.70
C GLY A 166 19.74 -4.44 -14.22
N ALA A 167 19.71 -5.73 -13.87
CA ALA A 167 18.51 -6.46 -13.46
C ALA A 167 18.61 -7.09 -12.06
N LEU A 168 17.47 -7.54 -11.51
CA LEU A 168 17.41 -8.27 -10.25
C LEU A 168 16.33 -9.36 -10.29
N ASN A 169 16.73 -10.62 -10.08
CA ASN A 169 15.82 -11.75 -10.07
C ASN A 169 16.20 -12.75 -8.96
N PHE A 170 15.32 -12.95 -7.98
CA PHE A 170 15.49 -13.98 -6.95
C PHE A 170 14.17 -14.27 -6.22
N VAL A 171 14.09 -15.42 -5.56
CA VAL A 171 12.97 -15.78 -4.69
C VAL A 171 13.11 -15.08 -3.34
N VAL A 172 12.07 -14.36 -2.93
CA VAL A 172 12.00 -13.65 -1.65
C VAL A 172 11.90 -14.66 -0.51
N THR A 173 12.97 -14.82 0.28
CA THR A 173 12.99 -15.71 1.44
C THR A 173 13.79 -15.09 2.59
N ASN A 174 13.56 -15.58 3.81
CA ASN A 174 14.37 -15.22 4.97
C ASN A 174 15.89 -15.37 4.73
N SER A 175 16.33 -16.51 4.18
CA SER A 175 17.75 -16.74 3.90
C SER A 175 18.28 -15.81 2.81
N ALA A 176 17.47 -15.52 1.80
CA ALA A 176 17.82 -14.57 0.76
C ALA A 176 17.86 -13.13 1.29
N LEU A 177 17.20 -12.79 2.40
CA LEU A 177 17.11 -11.41 2.89
C LEU A 177 17.85 -11.16 4.21
N GLY A 178 18.70 -12.11 4.62
CA GLY A 178 19.58 -11.95 5.77
C GLY A 178 18.96 -12.30 7.12
N GLY A 179 17.77 -12.91 7.14
CA GLY A 179 17.12 -13.38 8.35
C GLY A 179 15.59 -13.24 8.33
N ASP A 180 14.95 -13.64 9.43
CA ASP A 180 13.52 -13.45 9.65
C ASP A 180 13.27 -12.27 10.62
N PRO A 181 12.76 -11.13 10.13
CA PRO A 181 12.42 -9.98 10.98
C PRO A 181 11.12 -10.18 11.78
N ALA A 182 10.26 -11.13 11.37
CA ALA A 182 8.93 -11.33 11.94
C ALA A 182 8.53 -12.81 11.87
N VAL A 183 9.11 -13.61 12.78
CA VAL A 183 8.91 -15.06 12.84
C VAL A 183 7.43 -15.42 12.94
N GLY A 184 7.00 -16.33 12.05
CA GLY A 184 5.63 -16.85 12.00
C GLY A 184 4.62 -15.93 11.32
N ALA A 185 5.05 -14.80 10.75
CA ALA A 185 4.19 -13.90 9.99
C ALA A 185 4.45 -13.98 8.48
N ASP A 186 3.40 -13.71 7.70
CA ASP A 186 3.46 -13.55 6.25
C ASP A 186 4.16 -12.23 5.93
N LYS A 187 5.42 -12.32 5.49
CA LYS A 187 6.26 -11.14 5.24
C LYS A 187 6.13 -10.69 3.79
N VAL A 188 6.41 -9.41 3.60
CA VAL A 188 6.45 -8.78 2.28
C VAL A 188 7.77 -8.04 2.12
N LEU A 189 8.35 -8.15 0.94
CA LEU A 189 9.43 -7.30 0.47
C LEU A 189 8.82 -6.14 -0.30
N ILE A 190 9.02 -4.92 0.20
CA ILE A 190 8.70 -3.69 -0.51
C ILE A 190 9.99 -3.11 -1.08
N VAL A 191 9.98 -2.83 -2.38
CA VAL A 191 11.12 -2.25 -3.10
C VAL A 191 10.67 -1.01 -3.82
N VAL A 192 11.32 0.11 -3.53
CA VAL A 192 11.20 1.34 -4.31
C VAL A 192 12.47 1.50 -5.11
N TYR A 193 12.32 1.65 -6.42
CA TYR A 193 13.41 1.67 -7.37
C TYR A 193 13.16 2.69 -8.47
N ARG A 194 14.25 3.15 -9.09
CA ARG A 194 14.22 3.97 -10.28
C ARG A 194 14.57 3.12 -11.49
N TYR A 195 13.75 3.21 -12.53
CA TYR A 195 13.97 2.57 -13.82
C TYR A 195 13.62 3.58 -14.91
N GLN A 196 14.54 3.79 -15.86
CA GLN A 196 14.38 4.76 -16.96
C GLN A 196 13.94 6.16 -16.47
N GLY A 197 14.59 6.66 -15.42
CA GLY A 197 14.30 7.98 -14.84
C GLY A 197 13.03 8.05 -13.98
N THR A 198 12.19 7.01 -13.95
CA THR A 198 10.95 6.99 -13.18
C THR A 198 11.12 6.19 -11.89
N GLU A 199 10.75 6.78 -10.75
CA GLU A 199 10.68 6.06 -9.48
C GLU A 199 9.35 5.34 -9.35
N THR A 200 9.38 4.08 -8.93
CA THR A 200 8.21 3.23 -8.74
C THR A 200 8.41 2.28 -7.56
N ALA A 201 7.34 1.61 -7.14
CA ALA A 201 7.33 0.67 -6.03
C ALA A 201 6.78 -0.69 -6.47
N THR A 202 7.29 -1.76 -5.84
CA THR A 202 6.72 -3.11 -5.94
C THR A 202 6.68 -3.76 -4.56
N ALA A 203 5.70 -4.63 -4.35
CA ALA A 203 5.52 -5.42 -3.15
C ALA A 203 5.47 -6.91 -3.54
N VAL A 204 6.32 -7.72 -2.92
CA VAL A 204 6.43 -9.16 -3.23
C VAL A 204 6.33 -9.95 -1.93
N ARG A 205 5.35 -10.85 -1.85
CA ARG A 205 5.18 -11.74 -0.68
C ARG A 205 6.33 -12.72 -0.56
N GLU A 206 6.67 -13.11 0.67
CA GLU A 206 7.63 -14.18 0.92
C GLU A 206 7.24 -15.46 0.16
N GLY A 207 8.23 -16.17 -0.37
CA GLY A 207 8.08 -17.35 -1.21
C GLY A 207 7.91 -17.03 -2.71
N ASN A 208 7.56 -15.79 -3.07
CA ASN A 208 7.41 -15.39 -4.47
C ASN A 208 8.71 -14.82 -5.06
N THR A 209 8.78 -14.81 -6.38
CA THR A 209 9.94 -14.27 -7.12
C THR A 209 9.82 -12.76 -7.27
N LEU A 210 10.87 -12.03 -6.87
CA LEU A 210 11.08 -10.65 -7.30
C LEU A 210 11.75 -10.68 -8.66
N THR A 211 11.19 -9.96 -9.63
CA THR A 211 11.79 -9.74 -10.95
C THR A 211 11.73 -8.26 -11.26
N LEU A 212 12.90 -7.66 -11.43
CA LEU A 212 13.08 -6.28 -11.85
C LEU A 212 14.00 -6.25 -13.08
N PRO A 213 13.66 -5.46 -14.11
CA PRO A 213 14.46 -5.33 -15.32
C PRO A 213 15.79 -4.63 -15.06
#